data_AF-A0A3C0Y253-F1
#
_entry.id   AF-A0A3C0Y253-F1
#
_cell.length_a   1.000
_cell.length_b   1.000
_cell.length_c   1.000
_cell.angle_alpha   90.00
_cell.angle_beta   90.00
_cell.angle_gamma   90.00
#
_symmetry.space_group_name_H-M   'P 1'
#
loop_
_entity.id
_entity.type
_entity.pdbx_description
1 polymer ?
#
loop_
_entity_poly.entity_id
_entity_poly.type
_entity_poly.pdbx_seq_one_letter_code
_entity_poly.pdbx_strand_id
1 'polypeptide(L)'
;MTIKALQPIVLDTNIVLDVFVFNDVAARPLKGALEAGELDWMATQAMRDELVRVLAYPKIVPRLAFYQLSALDVLAAFDQHARLTAVAAKASVTCSDPDDQKFIDLAVARQALLLSKDRAVISMEKRLLAQGVRAQIAI
;
A
#
# COMPACT_ATOMS: atom_id res chain seq x y z
N MET A 1 -9.80 -17.17 24.70
CA MET A 1 -9.97 -16.21 23.59
C MET A 1 -8.73 -16.28 22.74
N THR A 2 -8.82 -16.84 21.53
CA THR A 2 -7.68 -16.90 20.61
C THR A 2 -7.55 -15.52 19.97
N ILE A 3 -6.44 -14.82 20.21
CA ILE A 3 -6.14 -13.58 19.49
C ILE A 3 -5.95 -13.99 18.02
N LYS A 4 -6.86 -13.58 17.13
CA LYS A 4 -6.69 -13.78 15.69
C LYS A 4 -5.56 -12.84 15.26
N ALA A 5 -4.46 -13.40 14.76
CA ALA A 5 -3.40 -12.59 14.17
C ALA A 5 -3.96 -11.85 12.95
N LEU A 6 -3.73 -10.53 12.90
CA LEU A 6 -4.11 -9.72 11.75
C LEU A 6 -3.30 -10.15 10.53
N GLN A 7 -3.91 -10.06 9.36
CA GLN A 7 -3.22 -10.39 8.12
C GLN A 7 -2.25 -9.25 7.77
N PRO A 8 -0.93 -9.52 7.66
CA PRO A 8 0.03 -8.49 7.29
C PRO A 8 -0.12 -8.17 5.79
N ILE A 9 -0.25 -6.88 5.49
CA ILE A 9 -0.36 -6.39 4.11
C ILE A 9 0.61 -5.24 3.84
N VAL A 10 0.97 -5.10 2.57
CA VAL A 10 1.63 -3.92 2.02
C VAL A 10 0.76 -3.41 0.88
N LEU A 11 0.49 -2.12 0.88
CA LEU A 11 -0.24 -1.43 -0.18
C LEU A 11 0.74 -0.61 -1.00
N ASP A 12 0.63 -0.67 -2.33
CA ASP A 12 1.28 0.33 -3.19
C ASP A 12 0.57 1.70 -3.07
N THR A 13 1.23 2.75 -3.57
CA THR A 13 0.67 4.11 -3.51
C THR A 13 -0.64 4.25 -4.31
N ASN A 14 -0.83 3.50 -5.38
CA ASN A 14 -2.05 3.56 -6.18
C ASN A 14 -3.27 3.05 -5.40
N ILE A 15 -3.13 1.92 -4.69
CA ILE A 15 -4.17 1.35 -3.83
C ILE A 15 -4.49 2.30 -2.67
N VAL A 16 -3.48 2.96 -2.09
CA VAL A 16 -3.70 3.98 -1.05
C VAL A 16 -4.57 5.13 -1.58
N LEU A 17 -4.33 5.59 -2.81
CA LEU A 17 -5.16 6.62 -3.44
C LEU A 17 -6.59 6.13 -3.72
N ASP A 18 -6.77 4.88 -4.13
CA ASP A 18 -8.11 4.32 -4.36
C ASP A 18 -8.94 4.25 -3.07
N VAL A 19 -8.30 3.84 -1.97
CA VAL A 19 -8.91 3.71 -0.65
C VAL A 19 -9.26 5.08 -0.06
N PHE A 20 -8.34 6.04 -0.12
CA PHE A 20 -8.48 7.30 0.65
C PHE A 20 -8.76 8.54 -0.20
N VAL A 21 -8.63 8.50 -1.53
CA VAL A 21 -8.85 9.66 -2.41
C VAL A 21 -10.00 9.42 -3.36
N PHE A 22 -10.00 8.33 -4.14
CA PHE A 22 -10.90 8.19 -5.29
C PHE A 22 -12.29 7.65 -4.96
N ASN A 23 -12.54 7.27 -3.69
CA ASN A 23 -13.79 6.65 -3.26
C ASN A 23 -14.17 5.45 -4.16
N ASP A 24 -13.17 4.67 -4.56
CA ASP A 24 -13.37 3.54 -5.47
C ASP A 24 -14.26 2.49 -4.78
N VAL A 25 -15.33 2.08 -5.48
CA VAL A 25 -16.28 1.08 -4.97
C VAL A 25 -15.57 -0.23 -4.70
N ALA A 26 -14.63 -0.62 -5.56
CA ALA A 26 -13.88 -1.85 -5.40
C ALA A 26 -12.93 -1.78 -4.19
N ALA A 27 -12.48 -0.58 -3.78
CA ALA A 27 -11.60 -0.39 -2.61
C ALA A 27 -12.36 -0.34 -1.27
N ARG A 28 -13.69 -0.24 -1.28
CA ARG A 28 -14.50 -0.16 -0.04
C ARG A 28 -14.30 -1.35 0.92
N PRO A 29 -14.24 -2.62 0.47
CA PRO A 29 -13.97 -3.73 1.37
C PRO A 29 -12.60 -3.60 2.05
N LEU A 30 -11.58 -3.16 1.32
CA LEU A 30 -10.24 -2.92 1.88
C LEU A 30 -10.27 -1.80 2.90
N LYS A 31 -10.95 -0.68 2.59
CA LYS A 31 -11.13 0.43 3.53
C LYS A 31 -11.82 -0.03 4.81
N GLY A 32 -12.94 -0.75 4.70
CA GLY A 32 -13.69 -1.26 5.84
C GLY A 32 -12.85 -2.19 6.73
N ALA A 33 -12.02 -3.05 6.13
CA ALA A 33 -11.13 -3.94 6.87
C ALA A 33 -10.00 -3.18 7.60
N LEU A 34 -9.48 -2.09 7.01
CA LEU A 34 -8.52 -1.20 7.68
C LEU A 34 -9.17 -0.45 8.85
N GLU A 35 -10.37 0.07 8.66
CA GLU A 35 -11.14 0.79 9.70
C GLU A 35 -11.57 -0.13 10.84
N ALA A 36 -11.88 -1.40 10.55
CA ALA A 36 -12.20 -2.42 11.53
C ALA A 36 -10.95 -2.99 12.25
N GLY A 37 -9.74 -2.63 11.83
CA GLY A 37 -8.49 -3.14 12.39
C GLY A 37 -8.27 -4.62 12.12
N GLU A 38 -8.79 -5.14 11.00
CA GLU A 38 -8.66 -6.57 10.62
C GLU A 38 -7.37 -6.87 9.85
N LEU A 39 -6.65 -5.83 9.42
CA LEU A 39 -5.43 -5.91 8.63
C LEU A 39 -4.29 -5.19 9.35
N ASP A 40 -3.09 -5.76 9.30
CA ASP A 40 -1.86 -5.10 9.75
C ASP A 40 -1.18 -4.50 8.52
N TRP A 41 -1.59 -3.28 8.16
CA TRP A 41 -0.99 -2.56 7.04
C TRP A 41 0.39 -2.05 7.43
N MET A 42 1.44 -2.69 6.92
CA MET A 42 2.82 -2.29 7.14
C MET A 42 3.28 -1.33 6.06
N ALA A 43 4.02 -0.30 6.47
CA ALA A 43 4.66 0.65 5.56
C ALA A 43 6.03 1.10 6.10
N THR A 44 6.76 1.85 5.27
CA THR A 44 8.01 2.53 5.66
C THR A 44 7.85 4.04 5.55
N GLN A 45 8.75 4.79 6.18
CA GLN A 45 8.77 6.25 6.05
C GLN A 45 8.90 6.68 4.58
N ALA A 46 9.73 5.99 3.78
CA ALA A 46 9.92 6.31 2.37
C ALA A 46 8.64 6.16 1.52
N MET A 47 7.76 5.21 1.87
CA MET A 47 6.45 5.05 1.22
C MET A 47 5.50 6.19 1.62
N ARG A 48 5.50 6.60 2.89
CA ARG A 48 4.74 7.77 3.34
C ARG A 48 5.22 9.06 2.66
N ASP A 49 6.52 9.26 2.55
CA ASP A 49 7.11 10.43 1.89
C ASP A 49 6.80 10.44 0.39
N GLU A 50 6.72 9.27 -0.24
CA GLU A 50 6.23 9.16 -1.62
C GLU A 50 4.76 9.60 -1.74
N LEU A 51 3.89 9.15 -0.83
CA LEU A 51 2.50 9.60 -0.80
C LEU A 51 2.39 11.12 -0.66
N VAL A 52 3.21 11.74 0.20
CA VAL A 52 3.28 13.22 0.32
C VAL A 52 3.57 13.88 -1.04
N ARG A 53 4.58 13.37 -1.77
CA ARG A 53 4.92 13.90 -3.10
C ARG A 53 3.79 13.69 -4.11
N VAL A 54 3.20 12.49 -4.13
CA VAL A 54 2.13 12.12 -5.06
C VAL A 54 0.88 12.97 -4.84
N LEU A 55 0.51 13.27 -3.60
CA LEU A 55 -0.63 14.14 -3.28
C LEU A 55 -0.45 15.57 -3.81
N ALA A 56 0.79 16.02 -4.01
CA ALA A 56 1.10 17.32 -4.62
C ALA A 56 1.12 17.30 -6.16
N TYR A 57 0.97 16.13 -6.80
CA TYR A 57 1.04 16.04 -8.26
C TYR A 57 -0.15 16.75 -8.92
N PRO A 58 0.05 17.48 -10.04
CA PRO A 58 -1.02 18.21 -10.74
C PRO A 58 -2.21 17.34 -11.16
N LYS A 59 -2.01 16.02 -11.34
CA LYS A 59 -3.08 15.06 -11.65
C LYS A 59 -3.91 14.65 -10.43
N ILE A 60 -3.37 14.77 -9.22
CA ILE A 60 -4.02 14.36 -7.96
C ILE A 60 -4.72 15.54 -7.28
N VAL A 61 -4.12 16.74 -7.32
CA VAL A 61 -4.70 17.94 -6.68
C VAL A 61 -6.16 18.22 -7.08
N PRO A 62 -6.57 18.14 -8.37
CA PRO A 62 -7.97 18.33 -8.75
C PRO A 62 -8.90 17.25 -8.18
N ARG A 63 -8.39 16.02 -7.94
CA ARG A 63 -9.17 14.93 -7.35
C ARG A 63 -9.40 15.18 -5.87
N LEU A 64 -8.37 15.60 -5.13
CA LEU A 64 -8.50 16.02 -3.74
C LEU A 64 -9.58 17.10 -3.59
N ALA A 65 -9.52 18.15 -4.41
CA ALA A 65 -10.52 19.22 -4.42
C ALA A 65 -11.94 18.69 -4.75
N PHE A 66 -12.06 17.83 -5.76
CA PHE A 66 -13.35 17.23 -6.15
C PHE A 66 -14.00 16.43 -5.01
N TYR A 67 -13.21 15.65 -4.27
CA TYR A 67 -13.68 14.87 -3.12
C TYR A 67 -13.69 15.65 -1.80
N GLN A 68 -13.40 16.96 -1.83
CA GLN A 68 -13.32 17.83 -0.64
C GLN A 68 -12.34 17.31 0.42
N LEU A 69 -11.22 16.73 -0.03
CA LEU A 69 -10.13 16.24 0.81
C LEU A 69 -8.93 17.18 0.72
N SER A 70 -8.22 17.36 1.82
CA SER A 70 -6.86 17.89 1.84
C SER A 70 -5.82 16.77 1.78
N ALA A 71 -4.59 17.09 1.39
CA ALA A 71 -3.48 16.14 1.51
C ALA A 71 -3.26 15.69 2.97
N LEU A 72 -3.52 16.57 3.95
CA LEU A 72 -3.39 16.23 5.37
C LEU A 72 -4.42 15.20 5.81
N ASP A 73 -5.65 15.22 5.28
CA ASP A 73 -6.67 14.22 5.61
C ASP A 73 -6.24 12.81 5.14
N VAL A 74 -5.67 12.73 3.94
CA VAL A 74 -5.15 11.46 3.41
C VAL A 74 -3.95 10.96 4.21
N LEU A 75 -3.04 11.85 4.60
CA LEU A 75 -1.89 11.50 5.42
C LEU A 75 -2.30 11.09 6.85
N ALA A 76 -3.31 11.73 7.43
CA ALA A 76 -3.87 11.35 8.71
C ALA A 76 -4.50 9.94 8.64
N ALA A 77 -5.21 9.62 7.57
CA ALA A 77 -5.74 8.28 7.35
C ALA A 77 -4.63 7.24 7.19
N PHE A 78 -3.56 7.57 6.46
CA PHE A 78 -2.37 6.71 6.40
C PHE A 78 -1.79 6.49 7.81
N ASP A 79 -1.55 7.55 8.58
CA ASP A 79 -0.93 7.47 9.91
C ASP A 79 -1.79 6.72 10.93
N GLN A 80 -3.11 6.78 10.77
CA GLN A 80 -4.06 6.08 11.62
C GLN A 80 -4.06 4.57 11.37
N HIS A 81 -3.96 4.14 10.11
CA HIS A 81 -4.17 2.73 9.74
C HIS A 81 -2.88 1.98 9.43
N ALA A 82 -1.82 2.67 9.01
CA ALA A 82 -0.53 2.05 8.68
C ALA A 82 0.38 1.97 9.91
N ARG A 83 0.99 0.81 10.11
CA ARG A 83 2.09 0.62 11.05
C ARG A 83 3.42 0.84 10.35
N LEU A 84 4.09 1.94 10.70
CA LEU A 84 5.44 2.22 10.21
C LEU A 84 6.45 1.21 10.76
N THR A 85 7.31 0.73 9.86
CA THR A 85 8.41 -0.18 10.17
C THR A 85 9.72 0.37 9.60
N ALA A 86 10.85 -0.15 10.10
CA ALA A 86 12.16 0.14 9.52
C ALA A 86 12.21 -0.27 8.03
N VAL A 87 12.98 0.48 7.25
CA VAL A 87 13.23 0.18 5.83
C VAL A 87 13.73 -1.26 5.70
N ALA A 88 13.11 -2.01 4.79
CA ALA A 88 13.48 -3.38 4.51
C ALA A 88 14.80 -3.46 3.72
N ALA A 89 15.58 -4.51 3.97
CA ALA A 89 16.69 -4.84 3.10
C ALA A 89 16.16 -5.22 1.71
N LYS A 90 16.95 -4.94 0.66
CA LYS A 90 16.57 -5.26 -0.71
C LYS A 90 16.34 -6.77 -0.88
N ALA A 91 15.21 -7.14 -1.46
CA ALA A 91 14.89 -8.53 -1.78
C ALA A 91 15.80 -9.08 -2.89
N SER A 92 15.92 -10.41 -2.94
CA SER A 92 16.65 -11.13 -4.01
C SER A 92 16.02 -10.96 -5.40
N VAL A 93 14.77 -10.50 -5.45
CA VAL A 93 14.02 -10.23 -6.68
C VAL A 93 13.93 -8.72 -6.92
N THR A 94 14.17 -8.32 -8.16
CA THR A 94 14.18 -6.92 -8.59
C THR A 94 12.98 -6.63 -9.47
N CYS A 95 12.17 -5.64 -9.09
CA CYS A 95 11.10 -5.07 -9.92
C CYS A 95 11.72 -4.34 -11.12
N SER A 96 11.01 -4.33 -12.25
CA SER A 96 11.43 -3.54 -13.42
C SER A 96 11.29 -2.04 -13.20
N ASP A 97 10.42 -1.62 -12.27
CA ASP A 97 10.32 -0.25 -11.81
C ASP A 97 11.13 -0.09 -10.49
N PRO A 98 12.23 0.68 -10.48
CA PRO A 98 13.02 0.90 -9.28
C PRO A 98 12.27 1.62 -8.15
N ASP A 99 11.29 2.48 -8.49
CA ASP A 99 10.51 3.21 -7.48
C ASP A 99 9.60 2.25 -6.70
N ASP A 100 9.11 1.20 -7.36
CA ASP A 100 8.24 0.19 -6.76
C ASP A 100 9.00 -0.90 -5.98
N GLN A 101 10.34 -0.93 -6.06
CA GLN A 101 11.14 -1.93 -5.38
C GLN A 101 10.90 -1.96 -3.86
N LYS A 102 10.63 -0.79 -3.25
CA LYS A 102 10.41 -0.70 -1.79
C LYS A 102 9.19 -1.49 -1.31
N PHE A 103 8.15 -1.64 -2.14
CA PHE A 103 6.96 -2.42 -1.81
C PHE A 103 7.29 -3.92 -1.83
N ILE A 104 8.08 -4.36 -2.83
CA ILE A 104 8.59 -5.72 -2.95
C ILE A 104 9.47 -6.07 -1.74
N ASP A 105 10.41 -5.19 -1.41
CA ASP A 105 11.35 -5.38 -0.31
C ASP A 105 10.62 -5.55 1.02
N LEU A 106 9.66 -4.66 1.29
CA LEU A 106 8.87 -4.73 2.53
C LEU A 106 8.01 -5.98 2.58
N ALA A 107 7.34 -6.34 1.49
CA ALA A 107 6.49 -7.53 1.45
C ALA A 107 7.29 -8.82 1.70
N VAL A 108 8.48 -8.94 1.11
CA VAL A 108 9.41 -10.06 1.35
C VAL A 108 9.91 -10.09 2.79
N ALA A 109 10.40 -8.96 3.30
CA ALA A 109 10.95 -8.89 4.66
C ALA A 109 9.91 -9.14 5.76
N ARG A 110 8.64 -8.83 5.50
CA ARG A 110 7.55 -8.97 6.48
C ARG A 110 6.62 -10.15 6.22
N GLN A 111 6.86 -10.92 5.16
CA GLN A 111 5.97 -12.00 4.71
C GLN A 111 4.52 -11.53 4.60
N ALA A 112 4.35 -10.34 4.01
CA ALA A 112 3.08 -9.65 3.89
C ALA A 112 2.47 -9.83 2.49
N LEU A 113 1.13 -9.87 2.41
CA LEU A 113 0.43 -9.82 1.13
C LEU A 113 0.66 -8.44 0.49
N LEU A 114 1.19 -8.42 -0.74
CA LEU A 114 1.33 -7.19 -1.52
C LEU A 114 0.07 -6.96 -2.37
N LEU A 115 -0.62 -5.87 -2.12
CA LEU A 115 -1.76 -5.42 -2.92
C LEU A 115 -1.33 -4.26 -3.81
N SER A 116 -1.59 -4.40 -5.10
CA SER A 116 -1.17 -3.44 -6.11
C SER A 116 -2.11 -3.47 -7.30
N LYS A 117 -2.15 -2.40 -8.09
CA LYS A 117 -2.70 -2.40 -9.45
C LYS A 117 -1.68 -1.98 -10.51
N ASP A 118 -0.43 -1.77 -10.10
CA ASP A 118 0.66 -1.46 -10.99
C ASP A 118 1.14 -2.71 -11.74
N ARG A 119 1.34 -2.58 -13.06
CA ARG A 119 1.73 -3.72 -13.91
C ARG A 119 3.13 -4.23 -13.60
N ALA A 120 4.09 -3.36 -13.27
CA ALA A 120 5.44 -3.74 -12.91
C ALA A 120 5.43 -4.57 -11.62
N VAL A 121 4.68 -4.14 -10.61
CA VAL A 121 4.49 -4.89 -9.36
C VAL A 121 3.77 -6.21 -9.59
N ILE A 122 2.62 -6.21 -10.30
CA ILE A 122 1.85 -7.44 -10.54
C ILE A 122 2.62 -8.45 -11.39
N SER A 123 3.50 -8.01 -12.29
CA SER A 123 4.39 -8.92 -13.03
C SER A 123 5.34 -9.73 -12.13
N MET A 124 5.53 -9.30 -10.87
CA MET A 124 6.37 -9.97 -9.88
C MET A 124 5.68 -11.14 -9.17
N GLU A 125 4.38 -11.39 -9.37
CA GLU A 125 3.60 -12.40 -8.64
C GLU A 125 4.32 -13.76 -8.53
N LYS A 126 4.75 -14.34 -9.65
CA LYS A 126 5.44 -15.65 -9.66
C LYS A 126 6.77 -15.63 -8.90
N ARG A 127 7.52 -14.53 -9.01
CA ARG A 127 8.84 -14.37 -8.36
C ARG A 127 8.69 -14.16 -6.86
N LEU A 128 7.66 -13.43 -6.45
CA LEU A 128 7.29 -13.24 -5.04
C LEU A 128 6.76 -14.53 -4.43
N LEU A 129 5.96 -15.30 -5.17
CA LEU A 129 5.43 -16.57 -4.69
C LEU A 129 6.56 -17.56 -4.37
N ALA A 130 7.62 -17.57 -5.17
CA ALA A 130 8.84 -18.33 -4.89
C ALA A 130 9.59 -17.88 -3.62
N GLN A 131 9.32 -16.66 -3.12
CA GLN A 131 9.82 -16.12 -1.84
C GLN A 131 8.79 -16.28 -0.69
N GLY A 132 7.69 -17.02 -0.90
CA GLY A 132 6.62 -17.19 0.08
C GLY A 132 5.62 -16.03 0.16
N VAL A 133 5.75 -15.03 -0.71
CA VAL A 133 4.93 -13.82 -0.71
C VAL A 133 3.91 -13.85 -1.84
N ARG A 134 2.66 -13.50 -1.55
CA ARG A 134 1.65 -13.30 -2.59
C ARG A 134 1.62 -11.83 -2.99
N ALA A 135 1.58 -11.56 -4.30
CA ALA A 135 1.12 -10.30 -4.85
C ALA A 135 -0.23 -10.52 -5.50
N GLN A 136 -1.18 -9.61 -5.29
CA GLN A 136 -2.51 -9.73 -5.85
C GLN A 136 -2.95 -8.39 -6.41
N ILE A 137 -3.69 -8.45 -7.52
CA ILE A 137 -4.42 -7.29 -8.01
C ILE A 137 -5.44 -6.96 -6.92
N ALA A 138 -5.27 -5.80 -6.29
CA ALA A 138 -6.36 -5.20 -5.56
C ALA A 138 -7.15 -4.37 -6.56
N ILE A 139 -8.48 -4.59 -6.52
CA ILE A 139 -9.55 -3.82 -7.15
C ILE A 139 -9.67 -3.86 -8.67
#